data_AF-A0A655VQW1-F1
#
_entry.id   AF-A0A655VQW1-F1
#
_cell.length_a   1.000
_cell.length_b   1.000
_cell.length_c   1.000
_cell.angle_alpha   90.00
_cell.angle_beta   90.00
_cell.angle_gamma   90.00
#
_symmetry.space_group_name_H-M   'P 1'
#
loop_
_entity.id
_entity.type
_entity.pdbx_description
1 polymer ?
#
loop_
_entity_poly.entity_id
_entity_poly.type
_entity_poly.pdbx_seq_one_letter_code
_entity_poly.pdbx_strand_id
1 'polypeptide(L)'
;MYGNVHLWMADAQTDSERKAWAEQLDEMAALKPKVVIPGHMTPGTAMDSSAITFSQKYLADFAKAKASSKNSAQLIEKMSKIYPDAGLPMALEIGAKVHTGEMKW
;
A
#
# COMPACT_ATOMS: atom_id res chain seq x y z
N MET A 1 -4.63 7.71 -4.29
CA MET A 1 -4.95 6.44 -3.59
C MET A 1 -4.94 5.28 -4.59
N TYR A 2 -4.99 4.05 -4.09
CA TYR A 2 -4.97 2.82 -4.87
C TYR A 2 -6.23 2.00 -4.60
N GLY A 3 -6.59 1.08 -5.51
CA GLY A 3 -7.70 0.16 -5.29
C GLY A 3 -7.39 -1.25 -5.80
N ASN A 4 -7.43 -2.24 -4.91
CA ASN A 4 -7.23 -3.66 -5.23
C ASN A 4 -5.89 -3.97 -5.94
N VAL A 5 -4.86 -3.16 -5.73
CA VAL A 5 -3.49 -3.38 -6.22
C VAL A 5 -2.49 -3.20 -5.09
N HIS A 6 -1.32 -3.81 -5.20
CA HIS A 6 -0.20 -3.50 -4.31
C HIS A 6 0.23 -2.04 -4.50
N LEU A 7 0.35 -1.31 -3.40
CA LEU A 7 0.74 0.10 -3.41
C LEU A 7 2.22 0.23 -3.79
N TRP A 8 2.55 1.33 -4.49
CA TRP A 8 3.92 1.68 -4.83
C TRP A 8 4.69 2.19 -3.60
N MET A 9 5.21 1.25 -2.80
CA MET A 9 5.85 1.58 -1.52
C MET A 9 7.28 2.11 -1.67
N ALA A 10 7.89 2.00 -2.85
CA ALA A 10 9.29 2.37 -3.09
C ALA A 10 9.57 3.86 -2.83
N ASP A 11 8.58 4.73 -3.07
CA ASP A 11 8.73 6.19 -2.86
C ASP A 11 8.58 6.60 -1.38
N ALA A 12 7.93 5.79 -0.54
CA ALA A 12 7.65 6.09 0.87
C ALA A 12 8.54 5.28 1.80
N GLN A 13 9.87 5.50 1.72
CA GLN A 13 10.91 4.67 2.34
C GLN A 13 10.97 4.79 3.87
N THR A 14 10.68 5.97 4.41
CA THR A 14 10.74 6.26 5.85
C THR A 14 9.40 6.05 6.57
N ASP A 15 9.46 5.80 7.88
CA ASP A 15 8.24 5.71 8.71
C ASP A 15 7.46 7.03 8.69
N SER A 16 8.14 8.18 8.66
CA SER A 16 7.51 9.50 8.57
C SER A 16 6.74 9.71 7.26
N GLU A 17 7.27 9.28 6.11
CA GLU A 17 6.56 9.39 4.82
C GLU A 17 5.30 8.52 4.80
N ARG A 18 5.39 7.29 5.32
CA ARG A 18 4.23 6.41 5.44
C ARG A 18 3.17 6.96 6.40
N LYS A 19 3.59 7.58 7.52
CA LYS A 19 2.68 8.23 8.47
C LYS A 19 1.99 9.44 7.84
N ALA A 20 2.75 10.31 7.17
CA ALA A 20 2.18 11.46 6.47
C ALA A 20 1.20 11.04 5.39
N TRP A 21 1.49 9.95 4.67
CA TRP A 21 0.56 9.39 3.69
C TRP A 21 -0.73 8.88 4.35
N ALA A 22 -0.64 8.16 5.47
CA ALA A 22 -1.81 7.71 6.22
C ALA A 22 -2.66 8.89 6.74
N GLU A 23 -2.03 9.93 7.28
CA GLU A 23 -2.70 11.16 7.75
C GLU A 23 -3.41 11.88 6.59
N GLN A 24 -2.77 11.97 5.42
CA GLN A 24 -3.42 12.56 4.25
C GLN A 24 -4.67 11.77 3.82
N LEU A 25 -4.64 10.43 3.93
CA LEU A 25 -5.82 9.59 3.66
C LEU A 25 -6.92 9.81 4.71
N ASP A 26 -6.57 10.01 5.98
CA ASP A 26 -7.53 10.36 7.04
C ASP A 26 -8.22 11.69 6.76
N GLU A 27 -7.46 12.72 6.37
CA GLU A 27 -8.01 14.02 5.96
C GLU A 27 -8.98 13.87 4.79
N MET A 28 -8.62 13.07 3.77
CA MET A 28 -9.48 12.81 2.62
C MET A 28 -10.77 12.09 3.03
N ALA A 29 -10.70 11.12 3.95
CA ALA A 29 -11.88 10.41 4.46
C ALA A 29 -12.80 11.35 5.24
N ALA A 30 -12.24 12.28 6.03
CA ALA A 30 -12.99 13.25 6.84
C ALA A 30 -13.85 14.21 6.00
N LEU A 31 -13.48 14.44 4.74
CA LEU A 31 -14.27 15.22 3.77
C LEU A 31 -15.55 14.51 3.31
N LYS A 32 -15.75 13.24 3.66
CA LYS A 32 -16.91 12.40 3.27
C LYS A 32 -17.14 12.43 1.75
N PRO A 33 -16.14 12.06 0.94
CA PRO A 33 -16.25 12.16 -0.50
C PRO A 33 -17.38 11.26 -1.02
N LYS A 34 -18.13 11.77 -2.01
CA LYS A 34 -19.15 10.97 -2.71
C LYS A 34 -18.54 10.03 -3.76
N VAL A 35 -17.40 10.42 -4.32
CA VAL A 35 -16.68 9.70 -5.37
C VAL A 35 -15.20 9.77 -5.07
N VAL A 36 -14.51 8.65 -5.22
CA VAL A 36 -13.06 8.54 -5.09
C VAL A 36 -12.54 7.79 -6.31
N ILE A 37 -11.59 8.38 -7.03
CA ILE A 37 -11.02 7.77 -8.24
C ILE A 37 -9.56 7.39 -7.95
N PRO A 38 -9.24 6.09 -7.75
CA PRO A 38 -7.87 5.62 -7.60
C PRO A 38 -7.01 5.95 -8.81
N GLY A 39 -5.76 6.34 -8.55
CA GLY A 39 -4.78 6.56 -9.62
C GLY A 39 -4.31 5.24 -10.26
N HIS A 40 -4.31 4.16 -9.48
CA HIS A 40 -4.03 2.79 -9.93
C HIS A 40 -5.05 1.83 -9.32
N MET A 41 -5.66 0.99 -10.14
CA MET A 41 -6.64 0.01 -9.69
C MET A 41 -6.84 -1.17 -10.65
N THR A 42 -7.42 -2.25 -10.16
CA THR A 42 -7.93 -3.33 -11.03
C THR A 42 -9.29 -2.97 -11.64
N PRO A 43 -9.66 -3.59 -12.79
CA PRO A 43 -11.00 -3.44 -13.35
C PRO A 43 -12.10 -3.81 -12.34
N GLY A 44 -13.17 -3.04 -12.31
CA GLY A 44 -14.31 -3.27 -11.40
C GLY A 44 -14.10 -2.76 -9.96
N THR A 45 -12.98 -2.10 -9.66
CA THR A 45 -12.78 -1.43 -8.38
C THR A 45 -13.85 -0.36 -8.13
N ALA A 46 -14.46 -0.39 -6.94
CA ALA A 46 -15.45 0.61 -6.52
C ALA A 46 -14.83 2.01 -6.42
N MET A 47 -15.54 3.02 -6.93
CA MET A 47 -15.09 4.42 -6.95
C MET A 47 -15.66 5.23 -5.78
N ASP A 48 -15.55 4.67 -4.59
CA ASP A 48 -16.05 5.24 -3.34
C ASP A 48 -14.97 5.25 -2.25
N SER A 49 -15.34 5.69 -1.05
CA SER A 49 -14.42 5.80 0.09
C SER A 49 -13.72 4.49 0.49
N SER A 50 -14.19 3.32 0.03
CA SER A 50 -13.50 2.04 0.26
C SER A 50 -12.07 2.03 -0.31
N ALA A 51 -11.78 2.79 -1.36
CA ALA A 51 -10.41 2.91 -1.89
C ALA A 51 -9.45 3.64 -0.93
N ILE A 52 -9.98 4.59 -0.14
CA ILE A 52 -9.21 5.26 0.91
C ILE A 52 -8.92 4.25 2.02
N THR A 53 -9.95 3.55 2.50
CA THR A 53 -9.81 2.53 3.55
C THR A 53 -8.88 1.39 3.12
N PHE A 54 -8.94 0.95 1.86
CA PHE A 54 -8.01 -0.04 1.30
C PHE A 54 -6.56 0.44 1.40
N SER A 55 -6.30 1.68 0.97
CA SER A 55 -4.94 2.25 1.01
C SER A 55 -4.43 2.39 2.45
N GLN A 56 -5.27 2.86 3.38
CA GLN A 56 -4.90 2.98 4.80
C GLN A 56 -4.57 1.62 5.42
N LYS A 57 -5.44 0.63 5.18
CA LYS A 57 -5.22 -0.73 5.68
C LYS A 57 -3.94 -1.34 5.11
N TYR A 58 -3.67 -1.12 3.82
CA TYR A 58 -2.45 -1.61 3.20
C TYR A 58 -1.20 -1.01 3.84
N LEU A 59 -1.18 0.30 4.13
CA LEU A 59 -0.05 0.94 4.81
C LEU A 59 0.21 0.33 6.19
N ALA A 60 -0.86 0.10 6.97
CA ALA A 60 -0.75 -0.52 8.30
C ALA A 60 -0.25 -1.98 8.22
N ASP A 61 -0.81 -2.76 7.29
CA ASP A 61 -0.41 -4.16 7.10
C ASP A 61 1.04 -4.27 6.60
N PHE A 62 1.45 -3.40 5.68
CA PHE A 62 2.82 -3.34 5.17
C PHE A 62 3.81 -3.00 6.29
N ALA A 63 3.50 -2.01 7.14
CA ALA A 63 4.34 -1.68 8.29
C ALA A 63 4.50 -2.86 9.25
N LYS A 64 3.40 -3.58 9.56
CA LYS A 64 3.42 -4.77 10.42
C LYS A 64 4.19 -5.94 9.78
N ALA A 65 4.00 -6.17 8.49
CA ALA A 65 4.71 -7.20 7.75
C ALA A 65 6.22 -6.90 7.71
N LYS A 66 6.61 -5.65 7.40
CA LYS A 66 8.00 -5.18 7.38
C LYS A 66 8.67 -5.36 8.73
N ALA A 67 8.04 -4.92 9.81
CA ALA A 67 8.59 -5.02 11.17
C ALA A 67 8.91 -6.46 11.61
N SER A 68 8.25 -7.46 11.01
CA SER A 68 8.43 -8.88 11.34
C SER A 68 9.20 -9.67 10.27
N SER A 69 9.69 -9.02 9.20
CA SER A 69 10.38 -9.66 8.08
C SER A 69 11.87 -9.34 8.08
N LYS A 70 12.70 -10.32 7.75
CA LYS A 70 14.16 -10.18 7.69
C LYS A 70 14.69 -9.80 6.31
N ASN A 71 13.90 -10.00 5.26
CA ASN A 71 14.27 -9.77 3.87
C ASN A 71 13.02 -9.57 3.00
N SER A 72 13.22 -9.19 1.74
CA SER A 72 12.12 -8.87 0.83
C SER A 72 11.21 -10.08 0.59
N ALA A 73 11.78 -11.28 0.45
CA ALA A 73 11.04 -12.51 0.23
C ALA A 73 9.99 -12.77 1.34
N GLN A 74 10.36 -12.59 2.61
CA GLN A 74 9.44 -12.74 3.74
C GLN A 74 8.37 -11.63 3.77
N LEU A 75 8.73 -10.40 3.37
CA LEU A 75 7.78 -9.30 3.27
C LEU A 75 6.77 -9.53 2.15
N ILE A 76 7.23 -9.96 0.97
CA ILE A 76 6.40 -10.33 -0.18
C ILE A 76 5.45 -11.46 0.21
N GLU A 77 5.96 -12.54 0.80
CA GLU A 77 5.14 -13.69 1.22
C GLU A 77 3.99 -13.26 2.14
N LYS A 78 4.27 -12.43 3.14
CA LYS A 78 3.25 -11.95 4.07
C LYS A 78 2.22 -11.06 3.40
N MET A 79 2.66 -10.10 2.58
CA MET A 79 1.75 -9.18 1.91
C MET A 79 0.90 -9.90 0.87
N SER A 80 1.45 -10.87 0.13
CA SER A 80 0.68 -11.71 -0.80
C SER A 80 -0.32 -12.61 -0.09
N LYS A 81 -0.05 -13.07 1.15
CA LYS A 81 -1.05 -13.79 1.96
C LYS A 81 -2.21 -12.91 2.40
N ILE A 82 -1.94 -11.64 2.73
CA ILE A 82 -2.98 -10.69 3.15
C ILE A 82 -3.79 -10.20 1.93
N TYR A 83 -3.13 -10.04 0.79
CA TYR A 83 -3.69 -9.49 -0.45
C TYR A 83 -3.47 -10.45 -1.64
N PRO A 84 -4.06 -11.66 -1.64
CA PRO A 84 -3.79 -12.68 -2.66
C PRO A 84 -4.26 -12.27 -4.06
N ASP A 85 -5.30 -11.44 -4.13
CA ASP A 85 -5.93 -11.01 -5.39
C ASP A 85 -5.51 -9.58 -5.80
N ALA A 86 -4.58 -8.95 -5.07
CA ALA A 86 -4.13 -7.61 -5.42
C ALA A 86 -3.32 -7.62 -6.72
N GLY A 87 -3.72 -6.76 -7.66
CA GLY A 87 -2.97 -6.56 -8.90
C GLY A 87 -1.62 -5.85 -8.67
N LEU A 88 -0.87 -5.67 -9.76
CA LEU A 88 0.43 -5.00 -9.77
C LEU A 88 1.47 -5.63 -8.81
N PRO A 89 1.74 -6.95 -8.88
CA PRO A 89 2.69 -7.63 -7.99
C PRO A 89 4.10 -7.04 -8.02
N MET A 90 4.52 -6.50 -9.16
CA MET A 90 5.81 -5.79 -9.30
C MET A 90 5.96 -4.62 -8.31
N ALA A 91 4.87 -3.92 -7.95
CA ALA A 91 4.93 -2.85 -6.96
C ALA A 91 5.31 -3.40 -5.56
N LEU A 92 4.78 -4.57 -5.20
CA LEU A 92 5.16 -5.25 -3.97
C LEU A 92 6.61 -5.74 -4.03
N GLU A 93 7.06 -6.30 -5.15
CA GLU A 93 8.43 -6.78 -5.30
C GLU A 93 9.47 -5.66 -5.15
N ILE A 94 9.28 -4.54 -5.88
CA ILE A 94 10.17 -3.38 -5.82
C ILE A 94 10.11 -2.76 -4.42
N GLY A 95 8.89 -2.49 -3.92
CA GLY A 95 8.69 -1.94 -2.59
C GLY A 95 9.38 -2.79 -1.51
N ALA A 96 9.20 -4.12 -1.52
CA ALA A 96 9.83 -4.97 -0.53
C ALA A 96 11.37 -4.90 -0.57
N LYS A 97 11.98 -4.94 -1.75
CA LYS A 97 13.45 -4.85 -1.89
C LYS A 97 14.01 -3.52 -1.43
N VAL A 98 13.32 -2.42 -1.73
CA VAL A 98 13.72 -1.08 -1.25
C VAL A 98 13.64 -1.01 0.27
N HIS A 99 12.53 -1.49 0.85
CA HIS A 99 12.28 -1.44 2.29
C HIS A 99 13.17 -2.38 3.11
N THR A 100 13.82 -3.36 2.49
CA THR A 100 14.78 -4.27 3.12
C THR A 100 16.23 -3.98 2.73
N GLY A 101 16.49 -2.93 1.95
CA GLY A 101 17.83 -2.49 1.56
C GLY A 101 18.49 -3.34 0.47
N GLU A 102 17.75 -4.24 -0.18
CA GLU A 102 18.21 -5.10 -1.28
C GLU A 102 18.22 -4.36 -2.63
N MET A 103 17.54 -3.23 -2.72
CA MET A 103 17.47 -2.37 -3.89
C MET A 103 17.56 -0.90 -3.46
N LYS A 104 18.31 -0.08 -4.22
CA LYS A 104 18.26 1.38 -4.11
C LYS A 104 17.20 1.94 -5.05
N TRP A 105 16.47 2.93 -4.57
CA TRP A 105 15.42 3.63 -5.29
C TRP A 105 15.54 5.11 -4.99
#